data_AF-A0A6M8W399-F1
#
_entry.id   AF-A0A6M8W399-F1
#
_cell.length_a   1.000
_cell.length_b   1.000
_cell.length_c   1.000
_cell.angle_alpha   90.00
_cell.angle_beta   90.00
_cell.angle_gamma   90.00
#
_symmetry.space_group_name_H-M   'P 1'
#
loop_
_entity.id
_entity.type
_entity.pdbx_description
1 polymer ?
#
loop_
_entity_poly.entity_id
_entity_poly.type
_entity_poly.pdbx_seq_one_letter_code
_entity_poly.pdbx_strand_id
1 'polypeptide(L)'
;MTRRGLFPAGGPTPGTAWRRTAAERLVPLLSRSERELLRQELMFQEPLPANALPRGVVHADLFRDNVLFTGDTLSGVIDFYYACYDSLILDLAVTANDGCPDGQGRWRWPLLAVLCAGYQRERSLTRVEKASWPAMLRAAALRFWLLRRLEWHFPRAAPVGYRKDPGEYQYILRLHWEDGEDAKGCPA
;
A
#
# COMPACT_ATOMS: atom_id res chain seq x y z
N MET A 1 30.64 -7.38 11.31
CA MET A 1 29.30 -7.93 11.64
C MET A 1 28.26 -7.24 10.77
N THR A 2 27.83 -7.90 9.70
CA THR A 2 26.97 -7.35 8.65
C THR A 2 25.51 -7.31 9.12
N ARG A 3 24.94 -6.12 9.24
CA ARG A 3 23.50 -5.92 9.42
C ARG A 3 22.76 -6.51 8.21
N ARG A 4 22.14 -7.69 8.37
CA ARG A 4 21.11 -8.16 7.43
C ARG A 4 19.84 -7.35 7.69
N GLY A 5 19.67 -6.23 6.96
CA GLY A 5 18.35 -5.63 6.79
C GLY A 5 17.42 -6.61 6.07
N LEU A 6 16.08 -6.46 6.18
CA LEU A 6 15.15 -7.26 5.38
C LEU A 6 15.31 -7.04 3.86
N PHE A 7 16.15 -6.09 3.45
CA PHE A 7 16.46 -5.87 2.05
C PHE A 7 18.00 -5.77 1.93
N PRO A 8 18.66 -6.67 1.17
CA PRO A 8 19.98 -6.36 0.66
C PRO A 8 19.89 -5.08 -0.19
N ALA A 9 21.00 -4.38 -0.41
CA ALA A 9 21.06 -3.46 -1.54
C ALA A 9 20.67 -4.26 -2.79
N GLY A 10 19.52 -3.95 -3.42
CA GLY A 10 18.90 -4.78 -4.45
C GLY A 10 17.93 -5.87 -3.95
N GLY A 11 17.36 -5.73 -2.75
CA GLY A 11 16.30 -6.61 -2.24
C GLY A 11 15.06 -6.61 -3.15
N PRO A 12 14.25 -7.70 -3.15
CA PRO A 12 13.15 -7.83 -4.09
C PRO A 12 12.22 -6.64 -3.92
N THR A 13 12.00 -5.91 -5.00
CA THR A 13 10.87 -4.99 -5.11
C THR A 13 9.65 -5.70 -4.53
N PRO A 14 8.95 -5.14 -3.54
CA PRO A 14 7.74 -5.72 -2.95
C PRO A 14 6.59 -5.85 -3.96
N GLY A 15 6.77 -6.76 -4.91
CA GLY A 15 5.83 -7.23 -5.90
C GLY A 15 5.38 -8.67 -5.58
N THR A 16 4.92 -9.40 -6.58
CA THR A 16 4.26 -10.71 -6.40
C THR A 16 5.12 -11.76 -5.69
N ALA A 17 6.41 -11.86 -6.01
CA ALA A 17 7.31 -12.81 -5.35
C ALA A 17 7.47 -12.53 -3.85
N TRP A 18 7.67 -11.27 -3.47
CA TRP A 18 7.76 -10.86 -2.07
C TRP A 18 6.46 -11.13 -1.31
N ARG A 19 5.29 -10.84 -1.91
CA ARG A 19 3.98 -11.11 -1.30
C ARG A 19 3.81 -12.60 -0.97
N ARG A 20 4.22 -13.49 -1.88
CA ARG A 20 4.18 -14.96 -1.65
C ARG A 20 5.11 -15.38 -0.51
N THR A 21 6.36 -14.93 -0.50
CA THR A 21 7.31 -15.25 0.59
C THR A 21 6.86 -14.68 1.94
N ALA A 22 6.29 -13.47 1.96
CA ALA A 22 5.72 -12.89 3.17
C ALA A 22 4.54 -13.72 3.68
N ALA A 23 3.65 -14.15 2.78
CA ALA A 23 2.51 -14.99 3.10
C ALA A 23 2.94 -16.34 3.69
N GLU A 24 3.89 -17.04 3.08
CA GLU A 24 4.41 -18.33 3.58
C GLU A 24 4.91 -18.23 5.02
N ARG A 25 5.59 -17.13 5.36
CA ARG A 25 6.09 -16.89 6.73
C ARG A 25 4.99 -16.54 7.72
N LEU A 26 3.92 -15.87 7.27
CA LEU A 26 2.85 -15.38 8.14
C LEU A 26 1.72 -16.40 8.34
N VAL A 27 1.39 -17.22 7.35
CA VAL A 27 0.27 -18.19 7.39
C VAL A 27 0.21 -19.03 8.68
N PRO A 28 1.33 -19.55 9.23
CA PRO A 28 1.31 -20.30 10.48
C PRO A 28 0.90 -19.48 11.72
N LEU A 29 1.06 -18.15 11.65
CA LEU A 29 0.86 -17.20 12.74
C LEU A 29 -0.50 -16.47 12.66
N LEU A 30 -1.21 -16.62 11.55
CA LEU A 30 -2.50 -15.97 11.31
C LEU A 30 -3.67 -16.81 11.84
N SER A 31 -4.74 -16.14 12.27
CA SER A 31 -6.04 -16.75 12.56
C SER A 31 -6.68 -17.35 11.30
N ARG A 32 -7.75 -18.14 11.48
CA ARG A 32 -8.48 -18.74 10.35
C ARG A 32 -9.04 -17.67 9.39
N SER A 33 -9.61 -16.60 9.92
CA SER A 33 -10.20 -15.51 9.11
C SER A 33 -9.14 -14.70 8.37
N GLU A 34 -7.97 -14.47 8.99
CA GLU A 34 -6.83 -13.80 8.36
C GLU A 34 -6.21 -14.66 7.25
N ARG A 35 -6.05 -15.97 7.46
CA ARG A 35 -5.58 -16.88 6.41
C ARG A 35 -6.50 -16.86 5.19
N GLU A 36 -7.80 -16.83 5.42
CA GLU A 36 -8.77 -16.78 4.33
C GLU A 36 -8.71 -15.45 3.57
N LEU A 37 -8.66 -14.33 4.29
CA LEU A 37 -8.43 -13.00 3.70
C LEU A 37 -7.17 -12.96 2.85
N LEU A 38 -6.04 -13.43 3.39
CA LEU A 38 -4.76 -13.45 2.68
C LEU A 38 -4.82 -14.34 1.43
N ARG A 39 -5.39 -15.54 1.55
CA ARG A 39 -5.51 -16.48 0.43
C ARG A 39 -6.34 -15.89 -0.72
N GLN A 40 -7.50 -15.35 -0.40
CA GLN A 40 -8.37 -14.75 -1.41
C GLN A 40 -7.76 -13.52 -2.06
N GLU A 41 -7.10 -12.66 -1.28
CA GLU A 41 -6.45 -11.48 -1.83
C GLU A 41 -5.27 -11.85 -2.74
N LEU A 42 -4.45 -12.84 -2.37
CA LEU A 42 -3.37 -13.30 -3.24
C LEU A 42 -3.88 -13.85 -4.57
N MET A 43 -5.00 -14.59 -4.56
CA MET A 43 -5.66 -15.08 -5.77
C MET A 43 -6.21 -13.92 -6.63
N PHE A 44 -6.81 -12.90 -6.01
CA PHE A 44 -7.33 -11.72 -6.71
C PHE A 44 -6.21 -10.90 -7.37
N GLN A 45 -5.05 -10.82 -6.72
CA GLN A 45 -3.90 -10.01 -7.18
C GLN A 45 -3.01 -10.72 -8.20
N GLU A 46 -3.17 -12.03 -8.39
CA GLU A 46 -2.35 -12.87 -9.28
C GLU A 46 -2.51 -12.54 -10.79
N PRO A 47 -3.72 -12.24 -11.31
CA PRO A 47 -3.93 -11.95 -12.74
C PRO A 47 -3.41 -10.59 -13.21
N LEU A 48 -3.07 -9.66 -12.29
CA LEU A 48 -2.61 -8.32 -12.66
C LEU A 48 -1.19 -8.39 -13.23
N PRO A 49 -0.98 -8.18 -14.54
CA PRO A 49 0.35 -8.22 -15.11
C PRO A 49 1.14 -7.03 -14.58
N ALA A 50 2.23 -7.29 -13.86
CA ALA A 50 3.08 -6.25 -13.27
C ALA A 50 3.72 -5.30 -14.31
N ASN A 51 3.58 -5.60 -15.60
CA ASN A 51 4.04 -4.84 -16.76
C ASN A 51 2.91 -4.14 -17.54
N ALA A 52 1.65 -4.32 -17.15
CA ALA A 52 0.51 -3.66 -17.81
C ALA A 52 0.32 -2.20 -17.37
N LEU A 53 0.90 -1.81 -16.23
CA LEU A 53 0.82 -0.46 -15.67
C LEU A 53 2.11 0.32 -15.94
N PRO A 54 2.04 1.65 -16.15
CA PRO A 54 3.22 2.51 -16.19
C PRO A 54 4.05 2.40 -14.91
N ARG A 55 5.36 2.24 -15.07
CA ARG A 55 6.30 2.04 -13.96
C ARG A 55 7.36 3.12 -13.88
N GLY A 56 7.85 3.34 -12.67
CA GLY A 56 8.93 4.27 -12.38
C GLY A 56 9.41 4.10 -10.95
N VAL A 57 10.23 5.05 -10.50
CA VAL A 57 10.59 5.12 -9.08
C VAL A 57 9.37 5.58 -8.30
N VAL A 58 9.01 4.82 -7.26
CA VAL A 58 7.95 5.13 -6.30
C VAL A 58 8.54 5.20 -4.90
N HIS A 59 7.93 5.99 -4.03
CA HIS A 59 8.27 6.05 -2.61
C HIS A 59 7.87 4.75 -1.89
N ALA A 60 6.73 4.19 -2.28
CA ALA A 60 6.13 2.96 -1.77
C ALA A 60 5.84 2.95 -0.25
N ASP A 61 5.77 4.13 0.35
CA ASP A 61 5.47 4.43 1.76
C ASP A 61 5.00 5.89 1.93
N LEU A 62 4.30 6.46 0.93
CA LEU A 62 3.92 7.88 0.90
C LEU A 62 2.67 8.17 1.76
N PHE A 63 2.83 8.01 3.07
CA PHE A 63 1.85 8.38 4.10
C PHE A 63 1.95 9.85 4.47
N ARG A 64 0.89 10.40 5.10
CA ARG A 64 0.89 11.79 5.61
C ARG A 64 2.00 12.09 6.61
N ASP A 65 2.45 11.11 7.39
CA ASP A 65 3.55 11.28 8.35
C ASP A 65 4.94 11.35 7.67
N ASN A 66 5.04 10.91 6.41
CA ASN A 66 6.24 11.02 5.59
C ASN A 66 6.26 12.28 4.69
N VAL A 67 5.33 13.20 4.94
CA VAL A 67 5.18 14.44 4.17
C VAL A 67 5.27 15.64 5.11
N LEU A 68 6.14 16.59 4.78
CA LEU A 68 6.38 17.80 5.58
C LEU A 68 5.66 19.01 4.97
N PHE A 69 5.09 19.83 5.84
CA PHE A 69 4.42 21.07 5.49
C PHE A 69 5.02 22.27 6.22
N THR A 70 5.05 23.42 5.54
CA THR A 70 5.31 24.72 6.13
C THR A 70 4.10 25.60 5.85
N GLY A 71 3.25 25.80 6.87
CA GLY A 71 1.89 26.31 6.66
C GLY A 71 1.11 25.37 5.75
N ASP A 72 0.50 25.91 4.70
CA ASP A 72 -0.27 25.14 3.71
C ASP A 72 0.57 24.63 2.52
N THR A 73 1.90 24.81 2.57
CA THR A 73 2.80 24.44 1.48
C THR A 73 3.54 23.15 1.80
N LEU A 74 3.46 22.18 0.89
CA LEU A 74 4.30 20.98 0.88
C LEU A 74 5.78 21.39 0.79
N SER A 75 6.58 21.09 1.82
CA SER A 75 7.98 21.51 1.91
C SER A 75 8.97 20.35 1.77
N GLY A 76 8.52 19.11 1.88
CA GLY A 76 9.39 17.95 1.66
C GLY A 76 8.68 16.61 1.77
N VAL A 77 9.34 15.57 1.26
CA VAL A 77 9.00 14.16 1.42
C VAL A 77 10.21 13.46 2.02
N ILE A 78 9.99 12.59 3.00
CA ILE A 78 11.05 11.91 3.77
C ILE A 78 10.81 10.40 3.85
N ASP A 79 11.80 9.65 4.32
CA ASP A 79 11.74 8.19 4.52
C ASP A 79 11.62 7.34 3.23
N PHE A 80 12.59 7.49 2.34
CA PHE A 80 12.71 6.71 1.11
C PHE A 80 13.22 5.27 1.33
N TYR A 81 13.17 4.73 2.55
CA TYR A 81 13.72 3.40 2.85
C TYR A 81 13.05 2.28 2.02
N TYR A 82 11.76 2.43 1.72
CA TYR A 82 10.97 1.48 0.92
C TYR A 82 10.89 1.83 -0.57
N ALA A 83 11.56 2.91 -1.00
CA ALA A 83 11.52 3.35 -2.38
C ALA A 83 12.05 2.27 -3.34
N CYS A 84 11.34 2.06 -4.45
CA CYS A 84 11.66 1.00 -5.39
C CYS A 84 11.09 1.30 -6.79
N TYR A 85 11.33 0.40 -7.75
CA TYR A 85 10.80 0.52 -9.11
C TYR A 85 9.50 -0.30 -9.27
N ASP A 86 8.36 0.38 -9.29
CA ASP A 86 7.02 -0.26 -9.31
C ASP A 86 6.02 0.59 -10.13
N SER A 87 4.75 0.18 -10.13
CA SER A 87 3.65 0.89 -10.79
C SER A 87 3.47 2.28 -10.17
N LEU A 88 3.48 3.33 -10.97
CA LEU A 88 3.43 4.73 -10.49
C LEU A 88 2.17 5.03 -9.66
N ILE A 89 1.06 4.38 -10.01
CA ILE A 89 -0.22 4.50 -9.29
C ILE A 89 -0.18 3.93 -7.86
N LEU A 90 0.88 3.18 -7.50
CA LEU A 90 1.03 2.62 -6.15
C LEU A 90 1.08 3.74 -5.11
N ASP A 91 1.91 4.76 -5.28
CA ASP A 91 2.01 5.87 -4.31
C ASP A 91 0.67 6.60 -4.15
N LEU A 92 -0.07 6.81 -5.25
CA LEU A 92 -1.41 7.38 -5.20
C LEU A 92 -2.38 6.50 -4.37
N ALA A 93 -2.32 5.18 -4.55
CA ALA A 93 -3.13 4.24 -3.77
C ALA A 93 -2.73 4.21 -2.28
N VAL A 94 -1.44 4.31 -1.96
CA VAL A 94 -0.95 4.42 -0.57
C VAL A 94 -1.49 5.71 0.07
N THR A 95 -1.29 6.86 -0.57
CA THR A 95 -1.74 8.15 -0.04
C THR A 95 -3.26 8.22 0.07
N ALA A 96 -4.00 7.62 -0.87
CA ALA A 96 -5.46 7.54 -0.80
C ALA A 96 -5.92 6.70 0.41
N ASN A 97 -5.36 5.51 0.61
CA ASN A 97 -5.70 4.63 1.74
C ASN A 97 -5.44 5.27 3.10
N ASP A 98 -4.40 6.09 3.23
CA ASP A 98 -4.08 6.80 4.48
C ASP A 98 -4.91 8.08 4.68
N GLY A 99 -4.96 8.94 3.67
CA GLY A 99 -5.41 10.32 3.82
C GLY A 99 -6.90 10.55 3.56
N CYS A 100 -7.58 9.65 2.86
CA CYS A 100 -8.94 9.90 2.38
C CYS A 100 -10.07 9.29 3.24
N PRO A 101 -9.92 8.16 3.96
CA PRO A 101 -10.99 7.60 4.80
C PRO A 101 -11.27 8.41 6.08
N ASP A 102 -12.51 8.39 6.56
CA ASP A 102 -12.98 9.08 7.78
C ASP A 102 -12.52 8.45 9.12
N GLY A 103 -11.79 7.34 9.06
CA GLY A 103 -11.37 6.55 10.22
C GLY A 103 -12.36 5.43 10.59
N GLN A 104 -13.57 5.44 10.04
CA GLN A 104 -14.55 4.34 10.11
C GLN A 104 -14.65 3.59 8.78
N GLY A 105 -13.65 3.78 7.91
CA GLY A 105 -13.57 3.08 6.64
C GLY A 105 -14.32 3.73 5.48
N ARG A 106 -15.06 4.82 5.71
CA ARG A 106 -15.81 5.49 4.63
C ARG A 106 -14.95 6.52 3.94
N TRP A 107 -15.01 6.57 2.63
CA TRP A 107 -14.31 7.58 1.86
C TRP A 107 -14.83 8.98 2.17
N ARG A 108 -13.92 9.91 2.50
CA ARG A 108 -14.19 11.35 2.34
C ARG A 108 -14.01 11.69 0.86
N TRP A 109 -15.07 11.45 0.08
CA TRP A 109 -15.08 11.65 -1.37
C TRP A 109 -14.47 12.98 -1.84
N PRO A 110 -14.71 14.13 -1.18
CA PRO A 110 -14.06 15.39 -1.58
C PRO A 110 -12.53 15.35 -1.49
N LEU A 111 -11.96 14.68 -0.50
CA LEU A 111 -10.50 14.55 -0.37
C LEU A 111 -9.92 13.65 -1.44
N LEU A 112 -10.57 12.51 -1.71
CA LEU A 112 -10.14 11.61 -2.77
C LEU A 112 -10.20 12.31 -4.14
N ALA A 113 -11.22 13.12 -4.37
CA ALA A 113 -11.35 13.96 -5.56
C ALA A 113 -10.20 14.95 -5.73
N VAL A 114 -9.88 15.71 -4.68
CA VAL A 114 -8.77 16.67 -4.72
C VAL A 114 -7.42 15.96 -4.89
N LEU A 115 -7.21 14.82 -4.24
CA LEU A 115 -5.98 14.03 -4.37
C LEU A 115 -5.79 13.51 -5.80
N CYS A 116 -6.80 12.82 -6.36
CA CYS A 116 -6.75 12.32 -7.74
C CYS A 116 -6.60 13.47 -8.76
N ALA A 117 -7.31 14.59 -8.58
CA ALA A 117 -7.19 15.75 -9.47
C ALA A 117 -5.79 16.38 -9.38
N GLY A 118 -5.23 16.51 -8.18
CA GLY A 118 -3.87 17.01 -7.96
C GLY A 118 -2.82 16.14 -8.66
N TYR A 119 -2.92 14.82 -8.52
CA TYR A 119 -2.04 13.88 -9.23
C TYR A 119 -2.19 14.01 -10.75
N GLN A 120 -3.43 14.04 -11.26
CA GLN A 120 -3.71 14.08 -12.70
C GLN A 120 -3.29 15.38 -13.40
N ARG A 121 -3.10 16.48 -12.66
CA ARG A 121 -2.52 17.73 -13.19
C ARG A 121 -1.06 17.59 -13.60
N GLU A 122 -0.28 16.81 -12.84
CA GLU A 122 1.13 16.54 -13.15
C GLU A 122 1.28 15.32 -14.06
N ARG A 123 0.42 14.31 -13.88
CA ARG A 123 0.45 13.07 -14.65
C ARG A 123 -0.95 12.48 -14.81
N SER A 124 -1.48 12.54 -16.03
CA SER A 124 -2.76 11.91 -16.35
C SER A 124 -2.71 10.38 -16.19
N LEU A 125 -3.71 9.81 -15.53
CA LEU A 125 -3.86 8.36 -15.40
C LEU A 125 -4.30 7.75 -16.72
N THR A 126 -3.66 6.66 -17.12
CA THR A 126 -4.06 5.89 -18.30
C THR A 126 -5.39 5.16 -18.06
N ARG A 127 -6.06 4.72 -19.13
CA ARG A 127 -7.27 3.90 -19.02
C ARG A 127 -7.04 2.62 -18.21
N VAL A 128 -5.88 1.99 -18.37
CA VAL A 128 -5.53 0.76 -17.64
C VAL A 128 -5.32 1.04 -16.15
N GLU A 129 -4.70 2.17 -15.81
CA GLU A 129 -4.57 2.62 -14.42
C GLU A 129 -5.91 2.92 -13.76
N LYS A 130 -6.80 3.64 -14.46
CA LYS A 130 -8.16 3.92 -13.96
C LYS A 130 -8.94 2.62 -13.73
N ALA A 131 -8.85 1.67 -14.66
CA ALA A 131 -9.48 0.35 -14.53
C ALA A 131 -8.86 -0.51 -13.41
N SER A 132 -7.56 -0.38 -13.16
CA SER A 132 -6.84 -1.14 -12.13
C SER A 132 -6.93 -0.51 -10.74
N TRP A 133 -7.55 0.66 -10.62
CA TRP A 133 -7.52 1.45 -9.40
C TRP A 133 -8.09 0.72 -8.16
N PRO A 134 -9.25 0.03 -8.21
CA PRO A 134 -9.72 -0.77 -7.08
C PRO A 134 -8.73 -1.86 -6.68
N ALA A 135 -8.07 -2.50 -7.66
CA ALA A 135 -7.07 -3.52 -7.39
C ALA A 135 -5.79 -2.95 -6.79
N MET A 136 -5.39 -1.73 -7.18
CA MET A 136 -4.22 -1.04 -6.63
C MET A 136 -4.45 -0.56 -5.19
N LEU A 137 -5.66 -0.12 -4.85
CA LEU A 137 -6.04 0.19 -3.46
C LEU A 137 -5.89 -1.06 -2.56
N ARG A 138 -6.35 -2.21 -3.04
CA ARG A 138 -6.19 -3.50 -2.35
C ARG A 138 -4.72 -3.95 -2.28
N ALA A 139 -3.96 -3.78 -3.35
CA ALA A 139 -2.54 -4.11 -3.39
C ALA A 139 -1.74 -3.30 -2.37
N ALA A 140 -1.99 -1.99 -2.29
CA ALA A 140 -1.40 -1.10 -1.28
C ALA A 140 -1.80 -1.54 0.14
N ALA A 141 -3.08 -1.86 0.36
CA ALA A 141 -3.54 -2.29 1.68
C ALA A 141 -2.92 -3.64 2.12
N LEU A 142 -2.89 -4.62 1.23
CA LEU A 142 -2.23 -5.91 1.45
C LEU A 142 -0.75 -5.72 1.80
N ARG A 143 -0.04 -4.88 1.05
CA ARG A 143 1.38 -4.61 1.27
C ARG A 143 1.66 -4.17 2.71
N PHE A 144 0.93 -3.18 3.21
CA PHE A 144 1.15 -2.66 4.57
C PHE A 144 0.66 -3.62 5.65
N TRP A 145 -0.42 -4.36 5.39
CA TRP A 145 -0.83 -5.43 6.30
C TRP A 145 0.29 -6.48 6.45
N LEU A 146 0.87 -6.95 5.34
CA LEU A 146 1.99 -7.91 5.36
C LEU A 146 3.24 -7.33 6.03
N LEU A 147 3.65 -6.10 5.69
CA LEU A 147 4.81 -5.43 6.29
C LEU A 147 4.67 -5.32 7.81
N ARG A 148 3.56 -4.74 8.28
CA ARG A 148 3.32 -4.55 9.72
C ARG A 148 3.17 -5.88 10.45
N ARG A 149 2.57 -6.90 9.83
CA ARG A 149 2.51 -8.26 10.42
C ARG A 149 3.88 -8.90 10.54
N LEU A 150 4.73 -8.78 9.53
CA LEU A 150 6.11 -9.28 9.60
C LEU A 150 6.89 -8.58 10.70
N GLU A 151 6.77 -7.25 10.82
CA GLU A 151 7.40 -6.48 11.90
C GLU A 151 6.85 -6.85 13.29
N TRP A 152 5.55 -7.17 13.37
CA TRP A 152 4.90 -7.57 14.62
C TRP A 152 5.42 -8.90 15.14
N HIS A 153 5.53 -9.91 14.27
CA HIS A 153 5.94 -11.27 14.63
C HIS A 153 7.45 -11.49 14.61
N PHE A 154 8.17 -10.73 13.78
CA PHE A 154 9.63 -10.83 13.62
C PHE A 154 10.28 -9.45 13.82
N PRO A 155 10.15 -8.84 15.01
CA PRO A 155 10.69 -7.52 15.27
C PRO A 155 12.21 -7.54 15.16
N ARG A 156 12.78 -6.51 14.52
CA ARG A 156 14.23 -6.26 14.62
C ARG A 156 14.55 -5.74 16.02
N ALA A 157 15.82 -5.79 16.41
CA ALA A 157 16.34 -5.23 17.66
C ALA A 157 16.31 -3.67 17.71
N ALA A 158 15.29 -3.05 17.09
CA ALA A 158 15.05 -1.62 17.16
C ALA A 158 14.24 -1.28 18.43
N PRO A 159 14.35 -0.04 18.97
CA PRO A 159 13.64 0.37 20.17
C PRO A 159 12.12 0.16 20.06
N VAL A 160 11.52 -0.23 21.19
CA VAL A 160 10.15 -0.79 21.32
C VAL A 160 9.01 0.20 21.01
N GLY A 161 9.28 1.44 20.58
CA GLY A 161 8.30 2.54 20.55
C GLY A 161 7.55 2.82 19.25
N TYR A 162 7.91 2.20 18.11
CA TYR A 162 7.38 2.58 16.78
C TYR A 162 6.81 1.37 15.99
N ARG A 163 5.92 0.58 16.59
CA ARG A 163 5.20 -0.46 15.84
C ARG A 163 3.80 0.01 15.48
N LYS A 164 3.53 0.19 14.19
CA LYS A 164 2.19 0.48 13.69
C LYS A 164 1.33 -0.78 13.79
N ASP A 165 0.07 -0.65 14.22
CA ASP A 165 -0.85 -1.79 14.33
C ASP A 165 -1.11 -2.41 12.94
N PRO A 166 -0.86 -3.72 12.74
CA PRO A 166 -1.23 -4.38 11.49
C PRO A 166 -2.74 -4.48 11.25
N GLY A 167 -3.56 -4.35 12.29
CA GLY A 167 -5.02 -4.39 12.22
C GLY A 167 -5.63 -3.28 11.38
N GLU A 168 -5.00 -2.09 11.35
CA GLU A 168 -5.45 -0.95 10.54
C GLU A 168 -5.54 -1.32 9.05
N TYR A 169 -4.46 -1.89 8.51
CA TYR A 169 -4.41 -2.23 7.09
C TYR A 169 -5.12 -3.52 6.73
N GLN A 170 -5.30 -4.42 7.70
CA GLN A 170 -6.21 -5.54 7.57
C GLN A 170 -7.66 -5.07 7.43
N TYR A 171 -8.06 -4.06 8.21
CA TYR A 171 -9.38 -3.47 8.16
C TYR A 171 -9.62 -2.73 6.84
N ILE A 172 -8.67 -1.89 6.41
CA ILE A 172 -8.74 -1.22 5.09
C ILE A 172 -8.86 -2.24 3.96
N LEU A 173 -8.07 -3.31 3.98
CA LEU A 173 -8.17 -4.37 2.97
C LEU A 173 -9.56 -5.03 2.95
N ARG A 174 -10.15 -5.27 4.13
CA ARG A 174 -11.49 -5.86 4.25
C ARG A 174 -12.57 -4.95 3.67
N LEU A 175 -12.52 -3.66 3.95
CA LEU A 175 -13.44 -2.68 3.35
C LEU A 175 -13.35 -2.71 1.83
N HIS A 176 -12.12 -2.78 1.29
CA HIS A 176 -11.94 -2.88 -0.15
C HIS A 176 -12.50 -4.15 -0.76
N TRP A 177 -12.61 -5.21 0.01
CA TRP A 177 -13.17 -6.47 -0.41
C TRP A 177 -14.71 -6.45 -0.35
N GLU A 178 -15.30 -5.81 0.67
CA GLU A 178 -16.75 -5.72 0.88
C GLU A 178 -17.45 -4.74 -0.08
N ASP A 179 -16.81 -3.60 -0.37
CA ASP A 179 -17.38 -2.51 -1.19
C ASP A 179 -17.52 -2.84 -2.70
N GLY A 180 -17.02 -3.99 -3.18
CA GLY A 180 -17.02 -4.34 -4.61
C GLY A 180 -16.16 -3.42 -5.50
N GLU A 181 -16.15 -3.68 -6.82
CA GLU A 181 -15.38 -2.90 -7.81
C GLU A 181 -16.05 -1.56 -8.18
N ASP A 182 -17.39 -1.50 -8.11
CA ASP A 182 -18.20 -0.38 -8.60
C ASP A 182 -18.20 0.85 -7.67
N ALA A 183 -17.83 0.67 -6.40
CA ALA A 183 -17.92 1.73 -5.39
C ALA A 183 -16.66 2.57 -5.24
N LYS A 184 -15.62 2.40 -6.08
CA LYS A 184 -14.27 2.94 -5.79
C LYS A 184 -13.57 3.63 -6.95
N GLY A 185 -14.27 4.27 -7.89
CA GLY A 185 -13.58 4.97 -8.97
C GLY A 185 -12.63 6.06 -8.44
N CYS A 186 -11.35 6.08 -8.88
CA CYS A 186 -10.56 7.31 -8.78
C CYS A 186 -11.30 8.33 -9.65
N PRO A 187 -11.74 9.45 -9.07
CA PRO A 187 -12.55 10.42 -9.79
C PRO A 187 -11.86 10.86 -11.08
N ALA A 188 -12.71 11.04 -12.11
CA ALA A 188 -12.33 11.24 -13.51
C ALA A 188 -11.21 12.26 -13.71
#